data_AF-A0A4Y2FYV6-F1
#
_entry.id   AF-A0A4Y2FYV6-F1
#
_cell.length_a   1.000
_cell.length_b   1.000
_cell.length_c   1.000
_cell.angle_alpha   90.00
_cell.angle_beta   90.00
_cell.angle_gamma   90.00
#
_symmetry.space_group_name_H-M   'P 1'
#
loop_
_entity.id
_entity.type
_entity.pdbx_description
1 polymer ?
#
loop_
_entity_poly.entity_id
_entity_poly.type
_entity_poly.pdbx_seq_one_letter_code
_entity_poly.pdbx_strand_id
1 'polypeptide(L)'
;MSSVLSLISVRTKNFEKLSSLCALYTRTTWCTEFTRTFDPAQPFRIKKVPEDIWAENKDPKFTEVEEVKDRWHFVERLFPKLRIPEPPKAFSTAGWKAPSETLPDLPYFIDRTRNHMLPVYETHVYKDKVRVTQVKKVQGDIWAFEVDLKNFLQENLGEEVESHVNEMCCFVNVKGRHVDIIKEWLYEKGF
;
A
#
# COMPACT_ATOMS: atom_id res chain seq x y z
N MET A 1 -17.67 4.36 71.97
CA MET A 1 -18.37 5.58 71.50
C MET A 1 -19.13 5.20 70.23
N SER A 2 -20.33 4.64 70.35
CA SER A 2 -21.62 5.34 70.47
C SER A 2 -21.99 6.14 69.21
N SER A 3 -22.90 5.56 68.41
CA SER A 3 -24.08 6.18 67.76
C SER A 3 -24.44 5.35 66.51
N VAL A 4 -25.33 4.37 66.60
CA VAL A 4 -26.81 4.47 66.64
C VAL A 4 -27.36 4.92 65.30
N LEU A 5 -28.14 4.06 64.64
CA LEU A 5 -29.46 4.42 64.09
C LEU A 5 -30.30 3.15 63.87
N SER A 6 -31.26 3.00 64.79
CA SER A 6 -32.50 2.22 64.72
C SER A 6 -33.48 2.75 63.68
N LEU A 7 -34.35 1.89 63.14
CA LEU A 7 -35.83 1.93 63.24
C LEU A 7 -36.44 1.01 62.17
N ILE A 8 -37.10 -0.08 62.57
CA ILE A 8 -38.57 -0.21 62.77
C ILE A 8 -39.35 -0.37 61.46
N SER A 9 -39.90 -1.58 61.35
CA SER A 9 -41.00 -1.99 60.49
C SER A 9 -42.25 -1.15 60.76
N VAL A 10 -42.89 -0.63 59.70
CA VAL A 10 -44.31 -0.29 59.70
C VAL A 10 -44.99 -0.83 58.45
N ARG A 11 -45.77 -1.87 58.72
CA ARG A 11 -46.96 -2.38 58.05
C ARG A 11 -47.85 -1.27 57.48
N THR A 12 -48.25 -1.38 56.20
CA THR A 12 -49.64 -1.15 55.76
C THR A 12 -49.92 -1.87 54.44
N LYS A 13 -50.86 -2.83 54.49
CA LYS A 13 -51.64 -3.24 53.32
C LYS A 13 -52.61 -2.10 52.97
N ASN A 14 -52.76 -1.79 51.70
CA ASN A 14 -54.00 -1.35 51.06
C ASN A 14 -53.80 -1.43 49.53
N PHE A 15 -54.58 -2.26 48.84
CA PHE A 15 -55.83 -1.88 48.15
C PHE A 15 -55.55 -0.91 47.00
N GLU A 16 -55.97 -1.09 45.76
CA GLU A 16 -56.58 -2.16 44.97
C GLU A 16 -56.59 -1.55 43.56
N LYS A 17 -56.39 -2.40 42.55
CA LYS A 17 -56.99 -2.33 41.22
C LYS A 17 -56.67 -1.17 40.27
N LEU A 18 -56.82 -1.56 39.01
CA LEU A 18 -56.95 -0.76 37.80
C LEU A 18 -55.60 -0.20 37.36
N SER A 19 -55.12 -0.46 36.16
CA SER A 19 -55.84 -0.52 34.90
C SER A 19 -54.85 -1.13 33.91
N SER A 20 -55.24 -2.24 33.29
CA SER A 20 -55.57 -2.24 31.86
C SER A 20 -54.49 -1.63 30.96
N LEU A 21 -53.96 -2.49 30.09
CA LEU A 21 -53.55 -2.12 28.73
C LEU A 21 -52.36 -1.16 28.62
N CYS A 22 -51.16 -1.69 28.79
CA CYS A 22 -50.02 -1.32 27.95
C CYS A 22 -48.94 -2.40 28.00
N ALA A 23 -49.27 -3.58 27.49
CA ALA A 23 -48.28 -4.59 27.13
C ALA A 23 -47.76 -4.32 25.70
N LEU A 24 -47.23 -3.14 25.44
CA LEU A 24 -46.40 -2.87 24.29
C LEU A 24 -45.36 -1.82 24.68
N TYR A 25 -44.10 -2.25 24.56
CA TYR A 25 -42.89 -1.44 24.43
C TYR A 25 -41.94 -1.32 25.64
N THR A 26 -40.81 -2.00 25.45
CA THR A 26 -39.44 -1.76 25.95
C THR A 26 -38.88 -2.55 27.13
N ARG A 27 -37.71 -3.09 26.80
CA ARG A 27 -36.45 -3.03 27.55
C ARG A 27 -36.18 -4.08 28.63
N THR A 28 -35.27 -4.96 28.20
CA THR A 28 -34.02 -5.32 28.91
C THR A 28 -34.15 -5.94 30.29
N THR A 29 -33.89 -7.23 30.39
CA THR A 29 -32.55 -7.77 30.71
C THR A 29 -32.65 -9.28 30.85
N TRP A 30 -32.20 -10.02 29.84
CA TRP A 30 -31.77 -11.41 30.02
C TRP A 30 -30.28 -11.43 29.71
N CYS A 31 -29.52 -10.88 30.66
CA CYS A 31 -28.09 -11.11 30.75
C CYS A 31 -27.93 -12.37 31.60
N THR A 32 -27.84 -13.52 30.94
CA THR A 32 -27.31 -14.75 31.55
C THR A 32 -26.22 -15.24 30.62
N GLU A 33 -25.00 -15.00 31.09
CA GLU A 33 -23.71 -15.54 30.69
C GLU A 33 -23.75 -16.58 29.57
N PHE A 34 -23.61 -16.10 28.33
CA PHE A 34 -23.12 -16.94 27.24
C PHE A 34 -21.63 -16.65 27.07
N THR A 35 -20.83 -17.13 28.02
CA THR A 35 -19.41 -17.32 27.79
C THR A 35 -19.29 -18.41 26.74
N ARG A 36 -19.25 -18.03 25.46
CA ARG A 36 -18.66 -18.88 24.43
C ARG A 36 -17.21 -19.08 24.83
N THR A 37 -16.92 -20.11 25.61
CA THR A 37 -15.59 -20.68 25.67
C THR A 37 -15.30 -21.14 24.25
N PHE A 38 -14.49 -20.37 23.54
CA PHE A 38 -13.92 -20.79 22.27
C PHE A 38 -13.14 -22.06 22.57
N ASP A 39 -13.70 -23.21 22.23
CA ASP A 39 -13.10 -24.51 22.46
C ASP A 39 -12.09 -24.76 21.33
N PRO A 40 -10.77 -24.56 21.56
CA PRO A 40 -9.77 -24.63 20.49
C PRO A 40 -9.61 -26.05 19.94
N ALA A 41 -10.23 -27.04 20.60
CA ALA A 41 -10.23 -28.44 20.21
C ALA A 41 -11.35 -28.80 19.22
N GLN A 42 -12.28 -27.90 18.92
CA GLN A 42 -13.22 -28.12 17.82
C GLN A 42 -12.48 -27.82 16.52
N PRO A 43 -12.03 -28.83 15.74
CA PRO A 43 -11.51 -28.54 14.42
C PRO A 43 -12.64 -27.82 13.68
N PHE A 44 -12.32 -26.67 13.08
CA PHE A 44 -13.19 -26.06 12.08
C PHE A 44 -13.66 -27.21 11.20
N ARG A 45 -14.94 -27.55 11.26
CA ARG A 45 -15.50 -28.69 10.53
C ARG A 45 -15.48 -28.27 9.07
N ILE A 46 -14.33 -28.45 8.43
CA ILE A 46 -14.18 -28.31 6.99
C ILE A 46 -15.18 -29.34 6.45
N LYS A 47 -16.29 -28.84 5.91
CA LYS A 47 -17.23 -29.71 5.22
C LYS A 47 -16.40 -30.42 4.15
N LYS A 48 -16.39 -31.75 4.18
CA LYS A 48 -15.76 -32.52 3.10
C LYS A 48 -16.36 -32.02 1.80
N VAL A 49 -15.51 -31.58 0.89
CA VAL A 49 -15.92 -31.26 -0.47
C VAL A 49 -16.53 -32.55 -1.02
N PRO A 50 -17.78 -32.53 -1.53
CA PRO A 50 -18.37 -33.72 -2.14
C PRO A 50 -17.43 -34.29 -3.20
N GLU A 51 -17.15 -35.58 -3.12
CA GLU A 51 -16.25 -36.29 -4.06
C GLU A 51 -16.82 -36.28 -5.49
N ASP A 52 -18.13 -36.05 -5.61
CA ASP A 52 -18.91 -36.16 -6.84
C ASP A 52 -19.00 -34.87 -7.68
N ILE A 53 -18.36 -33.76 -7.29
CA ILE A 53 -18.42 -32.50 -8.07
C ILE A 53 -17.87 -32.70 -9.50
N TRP A 54 -16.94 -33.64 -9.66
CA TRP A 54 -16.29 -33.95 -10.92
C TRP A 54 -16.49 -35.42 -11.34
N ALA A 55 -17.39 -36.15 -10.68
CA ALA A 55 -17.66 -37.54 -11.02
C ALA A 55 -18.40 -37.64 -12.37
N GLU A 56 -18.11 -38.69 -13.14
CA GLU A 56 -18.73 -38.94 -14.45
C GLU A 56 -20.24 -39.25 -14.38
N ASN A 57 -20.78 -39.48 -13.17
CA ASN A 57 -22.22 -39.62 -12.94
C ASN A 57 -22.92 -38.26 -13.07
N LYS A 58 -23.12 -37.84 -14.32
CA LYS A 58 -23.83 -36.61 -14.68
C LYS A 58 -25.30 -36.75 -14.28
N ASP A 59 -25.77 -35.94 -13.33
CA ASP A 59 -27.19 -35.81 -13.06
C ASP A 59 -27.93 -35.45 -14.37
N PRO A 60 -29.06 -36.10 -14.71
CA PRO A 60 -29.82 -35.82 -15.94
C PRO A 60 -30.42 -34.40 -15.99
N LYS A 61 -30.26 -33.64 -14.91
CA LYS A 61 -30.72 -32.27 -14.74
C LYS A 61 -29.82 -31.24 -15.44
N PHE A 62 -28.56 -31.56 -15.69
CA PHE A 62 -27.60 -30.63 -16.30
C PHE A 62 -27.38 -30.92 -17.79
N THR A 63 -27.08 -29.88 -18.56
CA THR A 63 -26.75 -29.97 -19.99
C THR A 63 -25.38 -30.61 -20.22
N GLU A 64 -25.23 -31.32 -21.34
CA GLU A 64 -23.94 -31.86 -21.78
C GLU A 64 -22.94 -30.72 -22.12
N VAL A 65 -21.67 -30.93 -21.76
CA VAL A 65 -20.57 -29.99 -22.00
C VAL A 65 -19.46 -30.71 -22.77
N GLU A 66 -18.90 -30.04 -23.78
CA GLU A 66 -17.74 -30.48 -24.54
C GLU A 66 -16.50 -29.65 -24.14
N GLU A 67 -15.39 -30.32 -23.86
CA GLU A 67 -14.12 -29.66 -23.53
C GLU A 67 -13.38 -29.27 -24.82
N VAL A 68 -13.27 -27.97 -25.09
CA VAL A 68 -12.54 -27.45 -26.25
C VAL A 68 -11.03 -27.38 -25.94
N LYS A 69 -10.27 -28.25 -26.58
CA LYS A 69 -8.80 -28.30 -26.49
C LYS A 69 -8.17 -27.07 -27.20
N ASP A 70 -6.93 -26.73 -26.85
CA ASP A 70 -6.13 -25.62 -27.42
C ASP A 70 -6.55 -24.17 -27.10
N ARG A 71 -7.66 -23.93 -26.41
CA ARG A 71 -8.09 -22.56 -26.02
C ARG A 71 -7.57 -22.10 -24.66
N TRP A 72 -6.89 -22.96 -23.91
CA TRP A 72 -6.40 -22.64 -22.56
C TRP A 72 -5.37 -21.51 -22.54
N HIS A 73 -4.62 -21.31 -23.62
CA HIS A 73 -3.63 -20.24 -23.70
C HIS A 73 -4.24 -18.83 -23.58
N PHE A 74 -5.55 -18.65 -23.84
CA PHE A 74 -6.24 -17.40 -23.54
C PHE A 74 -6.38 -17.16 -22.03
N VAL A 75 -6.58 -18.21 -21.24
CA VAL A 75 -6.62 -18.15 -19.77
C VAL A 75 -5.22 -17.86 -19.23
N GLU A 76 -4.19 -18.51 -19.78
CA GLU A 76 -2.79 -18.27 -19.37
C GLU A 76 -2.37 -16.81 -19.53
N ARG A 77 -2.82 -16.13 -20.59
CA ARG A 77 -2.54 -14.70 -20.82
C ARG A 77 -3.16 -13.77 -19.78
N LEU A 78 -4.20 -14.21 -19.06
CA LEU A 78 -4.84 -13.42 -18.01
C LEU A 78 -4.05 -13.43 -16.70
N PHE A 79 -3.11 -14.38 -16.54
CA PHE A 79 -2.30 -14.41 -15.33
C PHE A 79 -1.37 -13.19 -15.25
N PRO A 80 -1.27 -12.54 -14.08
CA PRO A 80 -0.38 -11.40 -13.91
C PRO A 80 1.08 -11.85 -13.96
N LYS A 81 1.94 -11.03 -14.55
CA LYS A 81 3.39 -11.25 -14.49
C LYS A 81 3.88 -10.88 -13.09
N LEU A 82 4.44 -11.86 -12.38
CA LEU A 82 4.97 -11.65 -11.03
C LEU A 82 6.28 -10.85 -11.04
N ARG A 83 7.07 -10.97 -12.11
CA ARG A 83 8.35 -10.28 -12.29
C ARG A 83 8.23 -9.20 -13.36
N ILE A 84 8.83 -8.05 -13.10
CA ILE A 84 8.92 -6.96 -14.08
C ILE A 84 9.81 -7.40 -15.24
N PRO A 85 9.37 -7.21 -16.49
CA PRO A 85 10.15 -7.58 -17.65
C PRO A 85 11.45 -6.77 -17.75
N GLU A 86 12.42 -7.36 -18.44
CA GLU A 86 13.64 -6.64 -18.81
C GLU A 86 13.31 -5.48 -19.75
N PRO A 87 14.04 -4.36 -19.65
CA PRO A 87 13.78 -3.20 -20.47
C PRO A 87 14.14 -3.49 -21.93
N PRO A 88 13.52 -2.78 -22.90
CA PRO A 88 13.94 -2.87 -24.29
C PRO A 88 15.39 -2.39 -24.44
N LYS A 89 16.12 -2.93 -25.43
CA LYS A 89 17.55 -2.59 -25.63
C LYS A 89 17.79 -1.22 -26.27
N ALA A 90 16.78 -0.66 -26.95
CA ALA A 90 16.90 0.54 -27.76
C ALA A 90 16.18 1.75 -27.16
N PHE A 91 16.46 2.93 -27.71
CA PHE A 91 15.68 4.15 -27.48
C PHE A 91 14.20 3.92 -27.79
N SER A 92 13.33 4.30 -26.86
CA SER A 92 11.88 4.26 -27.06
C SER A 92 11.36 5.60 -27.56
N THR A 93 10.36 5.60 -28.43
CA THR A 93 9.63 6.82 -28.86
C THR A 93 9.08 7.61 -27.66
N ALA A 94 8.84 6.93 -26.52
CA ALA A 94 8.42 7.56 -25.27
C ALA A 94 9.53 8.35 -24.55
N GLY A 95 10.75 8.44 -25.11
CA GLY A 95 11.87 9.18 -24.54
C GLY A 95 12.69 8.40 -23.50
N TRP A 96 12.43 7.10 -23.33
CA TRP A 96 13.25 6.26 -22.46
C TRP A 96 14.59 5.89 -23.14
N LYS A 97 15.68 6.04 -22.40
CA LYS A 97 17.05 5.66 -22.80
C LYS A 97 17.61 4.62 -21.84
N ALA A 98 18.18 3.56 -22.41
CA ALA A 98 18.95 2.57 -21.66
C ALA A 98 20.19 3.22 -21.04
N PRO A 99 20.65 2.74 -19.86
CA PRO A 99 21.93 3.16 -19.31
C PRO A 99 23.07 2.79 -20.27
N SER A 100 24.18 3.51 -20.18
CA SER A 100 25.38 3.18 -20.95
C SER A 100 25.92 1.80 -20.57
N GLU A 101 26.47 1.06 -21.54
CA GLU A 101 27.08 -0.25 -21.28
C GLU A 101 28.37 -0.12 -20.46
N THR A 102 29.09 0.98 -20.64
CA THR A 102 30.31 1.29 -19.88
C THR A 102 29.96 2.19 -18.72
N LEU A 103 30.42 1.82 -17.52
CA LEU A 103 30.27 2.65 -16.33
C LEU A 103 31.11 3.93 -16.48
N PRO A 104 30.54 5.11 -16.19
CA PRO A 104 31.30 6.35 -16.21
C PRO A 104 32.32 6.37 -15.07
N ASP A 105 33.49 6.97 -15.31
CA ASP A 105 34.55 7.15 -14.31
C ASP A 105 34.21 8.34 -13.38
N LEU A 106 33.17 8.14 -12.57
CA LEU A 106 32.65 9.13 -11.62
C LEU A 106 32.67 8.55 -10.20
N PRO A 107 32.90 9.37 -9.16
CA PRO A 107 32.94 8.90 -7.76
C PRO A 107 31.57 8.51 -7.20
N TYR A 108 30.50 8.74 -7.96
CA TYR A 108 29.13 8.40 -7.61
C TYR A 108 28.42 7.71 -8.78
N PHE A 109 27.35 7.00 -8.45
CA PHE A 109 26.51 6.27 -9.39
C PHE A 109 25.04 6.41 -9.01
N ILE A 110 24.14 6.46 -9.99
CA ILE A 110 22.70 6.57 -9.72
C ILE A 110 22.00 5.31 -10.21
N ASP A 111 21.42 4.56 -9.26
CA ASP A 111 20.69 3.35 -9.61
C ASP A 111 19.35 3.68 -10.25
N ARG A 112 19.01 2.95 -11.32
CA ARG A 112 17.65 2.98 -11.88
C ARG A 112 16.64 2.38 -10.90
N THR A 113 15.40 2.81 -11.07
CA THR A 113 14.26 2.25 -10.31
C THR A 113 13.91 0.86 -10.82
N ARG A 114 13.05 0.15 -10.10
CA ARG A 114 12.56 -1.18 -10.49
C ARG A 114 11.89 -1.17 -11.88
N ASN A 115 11.34 -0.02 -12.29
CA ASN A 115 10.69 0.17 -13.58
C ASN A 115 11.66 0.72 -14.64
N HIS A 116 12.97 0.63 -14.40
CA HIS A 116 14.04 1.09 -15.29
C HIS A 116 14.08 2.60 -15.56
N MET A 117 13.41 3.40 -14.72
CA MET A 117 13.37 4.87 -14.82
C MET A 117 14.41 5.53 -13.91
N LEU A 118 14.85 6.73 -14.28
CA LEU A 118 15.67 7.59 -13.41
C LEU A 118 14.92 7.98 -12.13
N PRO A 119 15.56 7.95 -10.95
CA PRO A 119 14.94 8.23 -9.66
C PRO A 119 14.83 9.74 -9.34
N VAL A 120 14.32 10.54 -10.29
CA VAL A 120 14.14 12.00 -10.14
C VAL A 120 12.66 12.32 -10.00
N TYR A 121 12.28 12.92 -8.87
CA TYR A 121 10.90 13.18 -8.51
C TYR A 121 10.68 14.62 -8.07
N GLU A 122 9.55 15.22 -8.43
CA GLU A 122 9.07 16.43 -7.78
C GLU A 122 8.38 16.04 -6.47
N THR A 123 8.67 16.75 -5.40
CA THR A 123 8.07 16.60 -4.08
C THR A 123 7.69 17.97 -3.55
N HIS A 124 6.62 18.00 -2.77
CA HIS A 124 6.16 19.20 -2.11
C HIS A 124 6.60 19.20 -0.65
N VAL A 125 7.17 20.31 -0.20
CA VAL A 125 7.57 20.54 1.18
C VAL A 125 6.67 21.63 1.77
N TYR A 126 6.24 21.46 3.02
CA TYR A 126 5.34 22.35 3.77
C TYR A 126 4.01 22.67 3.07
N LYS A 127 2.97 21.84 3.30
CA LYS A 127 1.58 22.08 2.85
C LYS A 127 1.52 22.59 1.40
N ASP A 128 2.29 21.98 0.51
CA ASP A 128 2.33 22.23 -0.93
C ASP A 128 2.84 23.59 -1.41
N LYS A 129 3.45 24.39 -0.53
CA LYS A 129 3.96 25.73 -0.90
C LYS A 129 5.31 25.69 -1.61
N VAL A 130 6.21 24.80 -1.18
CA VAL A 130 7.56 24.73 -1.72
C VAL A 130 7.70 23.47 -2.56
N ARG A 131 8.07 23.64 -3.83
CA ARG A 131 8.40 22.53 -4.72
C ARG A 131 9.88 22.24 -4.63
N VAL A 132 10.21 20.97 -4.52
CA VAL A 132 11.58 20.46 -4.39
C VAL A 132 11.73 19.29 -5.35
N THR A 133 12.82 19.28 -6.10
CA THR A 133 13.19 18.14 -6.92
C THR A 133 14.13 17.24 -6.11
N GLN A 134 13.76 15.97 -5.99
CA GLN A 134 14.48 14.98 -5.20
C GLN A 134 15.08 13.93 -6.14
N VAL A 135 16.40 13.77 -6.08
CA VAL A 135 17.13 12.70 -6.75
C VAL A 135 17.47 11.64 -5.71
N LYS A 136 16.95 10.41 -5.89
CA LYS A 136 17.17 9.29 -4.96
C LYS A 136 18.20 8.30 -5.50
N LYS A 137 18.57 7.34 -4.65
CA LYS A 137 19.42 6.18 -5.01
C LYS A 137 20.80 6.59 -5.55
N VAL A 138 21.37 7.63 -4.95
CA VAL A 138 22.75 8.03 -5.22
C VAL A 138 23.67 7.12 -4.41
N GLN A 139 24.54 6.40 -5.10
CA GLN A 139 25.57 5.52 -4.54
C GLN A 139 26.93 6.21 -4.66
N GLY A 140 27.88 5.84 -3.79
CA GLY A 140 29.22 6.43 -3.79
C GLY A 140 29.25 7.80 -3.09
N ASP A 141 30.08 8.72 -3.60
CA ASP A 141 30.26 10.04 -3.00
C ASP A 141 29.11 11.01 -3.35
N ILE A 142 28.15 11.12 -2.43
CA ILE A 142 26.95 11.97 -2.58
C ILE A 142 27.32 13.46 -2.55
N TRP A 143 28.41 13.85 -1.88
CA TRP A 143 28.83 15.25 -1.82
C TRP A 143 29.41 15.70 -3.16
N ALA A 144 30.23 14.86 -3.80
CA ALA A 144 30.69 15.12 -5.16
C ALA A 144 29.51 15.24 -6.15
N PHE A 145 28.49 14.39 -6.00
CA PHE A 145 27.27 14.47 -6.81
C PHE A 145 26.52 15.80 -6.59
N GLU A 146 26.39 16.24 -5.33
CA GLU A 146 25.67 17.46 -5.00
C GLU A 146 26.36 18.70 -5.55
N VAL A 147 27.69 18.77 -5.47
CA VAL A 147 28.48 19.87 -6.05
C VAL A 147 28.31 19.92 -7.56
N ASP A 148 28.45 18.79 -8.25
CA ASP A 148 28.25 18.70 -9.71
C ASP A 148 26.85 19.11 -10.12
N LEU A 149 25.83 18.64 -9.39
CA LEU A 149 24.43 18.96 -9.66
C LEU A 149 24.15 20.44 -9.45
N LYS A 150 24.68 21.03 -8.37
CA LYS A 150 24.56 22.47 -8.10
C LYS A 150 25.20 23.30 -9.21
N ASN A 151 26.44 22.99 -9.58
CA ASN A 151 27.16 23.72 -10.62
C ASN A 151 26.39 23.69 -11.94
N PHE A 152 25.93 22.50 -12.36
CA PHE A 152 25.13 22.34 -13.57
C PHE A 152 23.83 23.17 -13.52
N LEU A 153 23.12 23.17 -12.39
CA LEU A 153 21.88 23.95 -12.27
C LEU A 153 22.14 25.45 -12.26
N GLN A 154 23.18 25.91 -11.57
CA GLN A 154 23.57 27.32 -11.53
C GLN A 154 23.97 27.83 -12.93
N GLU A 155 24.66 27.03 -13.74
CA GLU A 155 24.99 27.36 -15.13
C GLU A 155 23.74 27.50 -16.02
N ASN A 156 22.75 26.63 -15.83
CA ASN A 156 21.51 26.66 -16.63
C ASN A 156 20.52 27.75 -16.21
N LEU A 157 20.42 28.04 -14.90
CA LEU A 157 19.44 28.98 -14.34
C LEU A 157 20.01 30.40 -14.19
N GLY A 158 21.32 30.54 -14.02
CA GLY A 158 21.97 31.82 -13.69
C GLY A 158 21.69 32.32 -12.27
N GLU A 159 21.13 31.47 -11.40
CA GLU A 159 20.79 31.78 -10.01
C GLU A 159 21.41 30.75 -9.06
N GLU A 160 21.66 31.16 -7.82
CA GLU A 160 22.16 30.25 -6.78
C GLU A 160 21.06 29.27 -6.34
N VAL A 161 21.35 27.98 -6.45
CA VAL A 161 20.40 26.92 -6.11
C VAL A 161 20.67 26.33 -4.72
N GLU A 162 19.66 26.38 -3.86
CA GLU A 162 19.66 25.72 -2.57
C GLU A 162 19.47 24.20 -2.72
N SER A 163 20.36 23.42 -2.09
CA SER A 163 20.27 21.96 -2.02
C SER A 163 20.30 21.48 -0.56
N HIS A 164 19.89 20.24 -0.36
CA HIS A 164 20.02 19.53 0.90
C HIS A 164 20.38 18.07 0.64
N VAL A 165 21.50 17.63 1.22
CA VAL A 165 21.99 16.25 1.11
C VAL A 165 21.48 15.41 2.27
N ASN A 166 20.99 14.21 1.97
CA ASN A 166 20.73 13.18 2.97
C ASN A 166 21.52 11.91 2.62
N GLU A 167 22.63 11.71 3.34
CA GLU A 167 23.50 10.57 3.16
C GLU A 167 22.83 9.24 3.55
N MET A 168 22.20 9.21 4.71
CA MET A 168 21.59 7.99 5.28
C MET A 168 20.51 7.40 4.37
N CYS A 169 19.71 8.26 3.75
CA CYS A 169 18.66 7.86 2.82
C CYS A 169 19.10 7.92 1.35
N CYS A 170 20.36 8.28 1.09
CA CYS A 170 20.98 8.35 -0.24
C CYS A 170 20.16 9.19 -1.25
N PHE A 171 19.81 10.43 -0.87
CA PHE A 171 19.12 11.36 -1.77
C PHE A 171 19.61 12.79 -1.63
N VAL A 172 19.48 13.55 -2.73
CA VAL A 172 19.73 14.99 -2.77
C VAL A 172 18.43 15.71 -3.13
N ASN A 173 18.09 16.70 -2.34
CA ASN A 173 16.96 17.59 -2.56
C ASN A 173 17.48 18.91 -3.13
N VAL A 174 16.78 19.42 -4.14
CA VAL A 174 17.07 20.70 -4.81
C VAL A 174 15.80 21.53 -4.81
N LYS A 175 15.88 22.78 -4.36
CA LYS A 175 14.72 23.68 -4.37
C LYS A 175 14.29 23.99 -5.81
N GLY A 176 12.98 24.02 -6.06
CA GLY A 176 12.41 24.30 -7.38
C GLY A 176 12.02 23.06 -8.18
N ARG A 177 11.49 23.29 -9.38
CA ARG A 177 11.03 22.25 -10.30
C ARG A 177 12.03 22.10 -11.45
N HIS A 178 12.94 21.14 -11.31
CA HIS A 178 14.05 20.91 -12.24
C HIS A 178 14.09 19.45 -12.72
N VAL A 179 12.95 18.74 -12.66
CA VAL A 179 12.88 17.30 -12.96
C VAL A 179 13.38 16.98 -14.37
N ASP A 180 12.94 17.73 -15.38
CA ASP A 180 13.25 17.42 -16.78
C ASP A 180 14.71 17.76 -17.10
N ILE A 181 15.17 18.93 -16.66
CA ILE A 181 16.57 19.39 -16.80
C ILE A 181 17.54 18.38 -16.16
N ILE A 182 17.25 17.93 -14.95
CA ILE A 182 18.10 16.96 -14.24
C ILE A 182 18.05 15.59 -14.95
N LYS A 183 16.90 15.16 -15.44
CA LYS A 183 16.80 13.88 -16.18
C LYS A 183 17.63 13.91 -17.46
N GLU A 184 17.57 14.99 -18.23
CA GLU A 184 18.36 15.17 -19.45
C GLU A 184 19.85 15.07 -19.14
N TRP A 185 20.32 15.78 -18.13
CA TRP A 185 21.70 15.72 -17.67
C TRP A 185 22.15 14.33 -17.22
N LEU A 186 21.31 13.61 -16.47
CA LEU A 186 21.61 12.24 -16.05
C LEU A 186 21.69 11.28 -17.23
N TYR A 187 20.85 11.46 -18.25
CA TYR A 187 20.95 10.69 -19.48
C TYR A 187 22.22 11.01 -20.28
N GLU A 188 22.66 12.28 -20.30
CA GLU A 188 23.92 12.68 -20.93
C GLU A 188 25.14 12.05 -20.26
N LYS A 189 25.11 11.93 -18.93
CA LYS A 189 26.14 11.21 -18.16
C LYS A 189 26.09 9.68 -18.35
N GLY A 190 25.00 9.15 -18.90
CA GLY A 190 24.84 7.73 -19.22
C GLY A 190 24.38 6.84 -18.06
N PHE A 191 23.81 7.43 -17.00
CA PHE A 191 23.18 6.71 -15.89
C PHE A 191 21.83 6.12 -16.27
#